data_AF-A0A7J5A7H8-F1
#
_entry.id   AF-A0A7J5A7H8-F1
#
_cell.length_a   1.000
_cell.length_b   1.000
_cell.length_c   1.000
_cell.angle_alpha   90.00
_cell.angle_beta   90.00
_cell.angle_gamma   90.00
#
_symmetry.space_group_name_H-M   'P 1'
#
loop_
_entity.id
_entity.type
_entity.pdbx_description
1 polymer ?
#
loop_
_entity_poly.entity_id
_entity_poly.type
_entity_poly.pdbx_seq_one_letter_code
_entity_poly.pdbx_strand_id
1 'polypeptide(L)'
;QDLDSDDDGVNDVVEGGNSDIDGDGQVDNPLDDTDGDGIADSVDGLDGHGDANDPDNDSDATDPDSGGNGVVTDSGTDSDGDGIADSVDGLDGFGDAYDDNCIKDENYIISPNGDNLNNYLHIECIDNPEYRNNTLEIINRWGNIVYRVKGYSNIDSNKRFEGISNGRATISVDDKLPVGTYFYKLNLGNGSPIRKGWIYINR
;
A
#
# COMPACT_ATOMS: atom_id res chain seq x y z
N GLN A 1 4.82 -12.62 20.71
CA GLN A 1 5.20 -11.60 19.74
C GLN A 1 3.89 -11.04 19.28
N ASP A 2 3.51 -9.94 19.91
CA ASP A 2 2.38 -9.13 19.47
C ASP A 2 3.02 -7.95 18.73
N LEU A 3 2.63 -7.75 17.47
CA LEU A 3 3.16 -6.69 16.61
C LEU A 3 2.14 -5.58 16.37
N ASP A 4 0.94 -5.68 16.94
CA ASP A 4 -0.20 -4.74 16.85
C ASP A 4 -0.75 -4.52 18.26
N SER A 5 0.05 -3.90 19.13
CA SER A 5 -0.16 -3.87 20.59
C SER A 5 -1.53 -3.34 21.02
N ASP A 6 -2.22 -2.55 20.19
CA ASP A 6 -3.54 -2.02 20.48
C ASP A 6 -4.70 -2.65 19.68
N ASP A 7 -4.43 -3.70 18.91
CA ASP A 7 -5.38 -4.48 18.09
C ASP A 7 -6.19 -3.60 17.10
N ASP A 8 -5.56 -2.60 16.48
CA ASP A 8 -6.22 -1.69 15.55
C ASP A 8 -5.96 -2.01 14.08
N GLY A 9 -5.08 -2.97 13.81
CA GLY A 9 -4.70 -3.47 12.50
C GLY A 9 -3.46 -2.78 11.90
N VAL A 10 -2.75 -1.97 12.68
CA VAL A 10 -1.51 -1.29 12.27
C VAL A 10 -0.35 -1.74 13.15
N ASN A 11 0.70 -2.29 12.53
CA ASN A 11 1.84 -2.77 13.33
C ASN A 11 2.57 -1.64 14.07
N ASP A 12 3.07 -1.95 15.27
CA ASP A 12 3.84 -1.08 16.16
C ASP A 12 5.06 -0.45 15.45
N VAL A 13 5.66 -1.17 14.50
CA VAL A 13 6.78 -0.68 13.69
C VAL A 13 6.39 0.56 12.86
N VAL A 14 5.16 0.58 12.35
CA VAL A 14 4.58 1.66 11.54
C VAL A 14 4.19 2.82 12.43
N GLU A 15 3.54 2.56 13.56
CA GLU A 15 3.10 3.57 14.52
C GLU A 15 4.26 4.27 15.24
N GLY A 16 5.29 3.50 15.61
CA GLY A 16 6.53 3.98 16.20
C GLY A 16 7.41 4.79 15.24
N GLY A 17 7.08 4.79 13.94
CA GLY A 17 7.81 5.52 12.90
C GLY A 17 9.18 4.92 12.57
N ASN A 18 9.35 3.62 12.78
CA ASN A 18 10.55 2.88 12.42
C ASN A 18 10.58 2.57 10.91
N SER A 19 11.71 2.07 10.41
CA SER A 19 11.83 1.69 8.99
C SER A 19 11.39 0.24 8.78
N ASP A 20 10.31 0.08 8.01
CA ASP A 20 9.83 -1.18 7.44
C ASP A 20 9.71 -1.00 5.91
N ILE A 21 10.82 -1.24 5.20
CA ILE A 21 10.95 -0.97 3.76
C ILE A 21 10.41 -2.16 2.96
N ASP A 22 10.52 -3.39 3.45
CA ASP A 22 9.99 -4.56 2.76
C ASP A 22 8.54 -4.89 3.10
N GLY A 23 7.97 -4.23 4.11
CA GLY A 23 6.55 -4.30 4.47
C GLY A 23 6.21 -5.63 5.13
N ASP A 24 7.13 -6.16 5.94
CA ASP A 24 6.96 -7.42 6.66
C ASP A 24 6.59 -7.21 8.15
N GLY A 25 6.25 -5.98 8.54
CA GLY A 25 5.84 -5.67 9.90
C GLY A 25 6.98 -5.70 10.92
N GLN A 26 8.23 -5.84 10.47
CA GLN A 26 9.42 -5.85 11.33
C GLN A 26 10.35 -4.67 11.04
N VAL A 27 11.19 -4.35 12.01
CA VAL A 27 12.23 -3.34 11.84
C VAL A 27 13.31 -3.84 10.88
N ASP A 28 13.53 -3.16 9.76
CA ASP A 28 14.53 -3.55 8.74
C ASP A 28 15.97 -3.63 9.26
N ASN A 29 16.30 -2.78 10.23
CA ASN A 29 17.66 -2.56 10.68
C ASN A 29 17.93 -3.38 11.96
N PRO A 30 18.73 -4.47 11.88
CA PRO A 30 19.00 -5.33 13.04
C PRO A 30 19.89 -4.68 14.11
N LEU A 31 20.26 -3.41 13.93
CA LEU A 31 20.94 -2.61 14.96
C LEU A 31 19.95 -1.76 15.76
N ASP A 32 18.75 -1.60 15.24
CA ASP A 32 17.64 -0.91 15.89
C ASP A 32 16.72 -1.93 16.58
N ASP A 33 16.96 -3.24 16.46
CA ASP A 33 16.30 -4.37 17.13
C ASP A 33 17.40 -5.34 17.63
N THR A 34 17.80 -5.19 18.90
CA THR A 34 18.98 -5.86 19.48
C THR A 34 18.73 -7.35 19.75
N ASP A 35 17.50 -7.75 20.05
CA ASP A 35 17.16 -9.12 20.40
C ASP A 35 16.47 -9.92 19.28
N GLY A 36 16.10 -9.22 18.20
CA GLY A 36 15.59 -9.80 16.96
C GLY A 36 14.13 -10.20 17.06
N ASP A 37 13.36 -9.53 17.91
CA ASP A 37 11.94 -9.83 18.15
C ASP A 37 10.98 -8.98 17.30
N GLY A 38 11.51 -8.12 16.42
CA GLY A 38 10.75 -7.33 15.44
C GLY A 38 10.38 -5.94 15.92
N ILE A 39 10.61 -5.60 17.19
CA ILE A 39 10.33 -4.28 17.77
C ILE A 39 11.63 -3.46 17.86
N ALA A 40 11.55 -2.14 17.65
CA ALA A 40 12.76 -1.32 17.72
C ALA A 40 13.16 -1.04 19.19
N ASP A 41 14.44 -1.18 19.53
CA ASP A 41 15.11 -0.84 20.81
C ASP A 41 14.67 0.50 21.43
N SER A 42 14.21 1.44 20.59
CA SER A 42 13.78 2.77 21.03
C SER A 42 12.39 2.81 21.67
N VAL A 43 11.56 1.83 21.35
CA VAL A 43 10.21 1.61 21.86
C VAL A 43 10.10 0.28 22.63
N ASP A 44 11.08 -0.60 22.45
CA ASP A 44 11.24 -1.85 23.18
C ASP A 44 11.65 -1.59 24.65
N GLY A 45 10.81 -2.06 25.56
CA GLY A 45 10.94 -1.87 27.00
C GLY A 45 11.63 -3.00 27.74
N LEU A 46 11.83 -4.15 27.11
CA LEU A 46 12.22 -5.41 27.74
C LEU A 46 13.23 -6.17 26.87
N ASP A 47 14.08 -7.00 27.48
CA ASP A 47 14.77 -8.03 26.70
C ASP A 47 13.70 -9.13 26.42
N GLY A 48 13.13 -9.16 25.21
CA GLY A 48 11.98 -9.97 24.76
C GLY A 48 10.70 -9.15 24.53
N HIS A 49 9.54 -9.81 24.39
CA HIS A 49 8.29 -9.15 23.99
C HIS A 49 7.81 -8.02 24.95
N GLY A 50 7.73 -6.76 24.48
CA GLY A 50 6.86 -5.69 25.03
C GLY A 50 7.31 -4.20 24.85
N ASP A 51 6.35 -3.29 24.62
CA ASP A 51 6.54 -1.81 24.59
C ASP A 51 6.91 -1.24 25.99
N ALA A 52 7.89 -0.33 26.01
CA ALA A 52 8.39 0.39 27.18
C ALA A 52 7.39 1.27 27.95
N ASN A 53 6.18 1.55 27.45
CA ASN A 53 5.24 2.47 28.11
C ASN A 53 3.76 2.07 28.04
N ASP A 54 3.43 0.88 27.57
CA ASP A 54 2.06 0.37 27.68
C ASP A 54 1.79 -0.13 29.12
N PRO A 55 0.77 0.40 29.84
CA PRO A 55 0.32 -0.17 31.12
C PRO A 55 -0.09 -1.64 31.05
N ASP A 56 -0.33 -2.18 29.85
CA ASP A 56 -0.82 -3.53 29.59
C ASP A 56 0.29 -4.53 29.20
N ASN A 57 1.58 -4.13 29.26
CA ASN A 57 2.81 -4.97 29.22
C ASN A 57 2.54 -6.49 29.36
N ASP A 58 2.36 -7.10 28.20
CA ASP A 58 2.01 -8.50 28.03
C ASP A 58 3.19 -9.23 27.37
N SER A 59 3.75 -10.20 28.11
CA SER A 59 4.87 -11.04 27.65
C SER A 59 4.42 -12.42 27.13
N ASP A 60 3.14 -12.62 26.85
CA ASP A 60 2.54 -13.90 26.48
C ASP A 60 2.40 -14.02 24.95
N ALA A 61 3.30 -14.79 24.34
CA ALA A 61 3.25 -15.11 22.92
C ALA A 61 2.07 -16.02 22.50
N THR A 62 1.08 -16.27 23.38
CA THR A 62 -0.06 -17.15 23.13
C THR A 62 -1.41 -16.64 23.67
N ASP A 63 -1.50 -15.41 24.19
CA ASP A 63 -2.71 -14.90 24.84
C ASP A 63 -3.36 -13.73 24.06
N PRO A 64 -4.40 -13.99 23.25
CA PRO A 64 -5.14 -12.99 22.46
C PRO A 64 -6.10 -12.08 23.25
N ASP A 65 -5.97 -12.00 24.57
CA ASP A 65 -7.02 -11.45 25.45
C ASP A 65 -6.56 -10.36 26.45
N SER A 66 -5.34 -9.81 26.39
CA SER A 66 -4.88 -8.95 27.50
C SER A 66 -4.06 -7.69 27.17
N GLY A 67 -4.57 -6.80 26.30
CA GLY A 67 -4.12 -5.39 26.33
C GLY A 67 -4.84 -4.40 25.42
N GLY A 68 -5.23 -4.81 24.22
CA GLY A 68 -5.77 -3.90 23.21
C GLY A 68 -7.12 -3.27 23.56
N ASN A 69 -7.28 -1.99 23.24
CA ASN A 69 -8.59 -1.32 23.23
C ASN A 69 -9.20 -1.25 21.80
N GLY A 70 -8.60 -2.01 20.88
CA GLY A 70 -8.89 -2.10 19.47
C GLY A 70 -10.35 -2.41 19.12
N VAL A 71 -10.66 -2.15 17.84
CA VAL A 71 -12.02 -2.24 17.29
C VAL A 71 -12.48 -3.66 17.01
N VAL A 72 -11.55 -4.62 16.99
CA VAL A 72 -11.81 -6.04 16.76
C VAL A 72 -11.74 -6.83 18.06
N THR A 73 -12.68 -7.75 18.24
CA THR A 73 -12.58 -8.76 19.29
C THR A 73 -11.80 -9.94 18.74
N ASP A 74 -10.63 -10.25 19.29
CA ASP A 74 -9.75 -11.32 18.79
C ASP A 74 -10.25 -12.74 19.13
N SER A 75 -11.46 -13.05 18.67
CA SER A 75 -12.04 -14.39 18.71
C SER A 75 -11.89 -15.11 17.37
N GLY A 76 -10.94 -14.67 16.55
CA GLY A 76 -10.72 -15.12 15.18
C GLY A 76 -9.93 -16.41 15.08
N THR A 77 -9.76 -16.91 13.86
CA THR A 77 -8.66 -17.84 13.56
C THR A 77 -7.50 -16.94 13.17
N ASP A 78 -6.32 -17.20 13.71
CA ASP A 78 -5.04 -16.66 13.26
C ASP A 78 -4.31 -17.84 12.61
N SER A 79 -4.21 -17.82 11.28
CA SER A 79 -3.74 -18.95 10.48
C SER A 79 -2.22 -19.01 10.35
N ASP A 80 -1.51 -17.90 10.50
CA ASP A 80 -0.06 -17.79 10.28
C ASP A 80 0.74 -17.50 11.56
N GLY A 81 0.06 -17.11 12.64
CA GLY A 81 0.61 -16.94 13.97
C GLY A 81 1.32 -15.62 14.18
N ASP A 82 0.91 -14.56 13.48
CA ASP A 82 1.56 -13.25 13.53
C ASP A 82 0.96 -12.26 14.54
N GLY A 83 -0.16 -12.62 15.18
CA GLY A 83 -0.83 -11.80 16.19
C GLY A 83 -2.05 -11.03 15.66
N ILE A 84 -2.36 -11.08 14.36
CA ILE A 84 -3.53 -10.43 13.77
C ILE A 84 -4.57 -11.48 13.35
N ALA A 85 -5.83 -11.33 13.75
CA ALA A 85 -6.86 -12.31 13.39
C ALA A 85 -7.16 -12.32 11.88
N ASP A 86 -7.34 -13.49 11.23
CA ASP A 86 -7.70 -13.69 9.79
C ASP A 86 -8.87 -12.80 9.29
N SER A 87 -9.70 -12.31 10.21
CA SER A 87 -10.82 -11.42 9.90
C SER A 87 -10.41 -9.99 9.53
N VAL A 88 -9.21 -9.60 9.93
CA VAL A 88 -8.57 -8.30 9.69
C VAL A 88 -7.17 -8.43 9.10
N ASP A 89 -6.55 -9.60 9.23
CA ASP A 89 -5.31 -9.97 8.55
C ASP A 89 -5.54 -10.09 7.02
N GLY A 90 -4.73 -9.33 6.29
CA GLY A 90 -4.75 -9.23 4.83
C GLY A 90 -3.75 -10.15 4.13
N LEU A 91 -2.91 -10.90 4.87
CA LEU A 91 -1.73 -11.61 4.39
C LEU A 91 -1.53 -13.02 5.00
N ASP A 92 -0.32 -13.58 4.83
CA ASP A 92 0.12 -14.93 5.29
C ASP A 92 1.61 -14.79 5.67
N GLY A 93 1.86 -14.60 6.97
CA GLY A 93 3.13 -14.31 7.65
C GLY A 93 3.10 -12.96 8.38
N PHE A 94 4.12 -12.67 9.22
CA PHE A 94 4.29 -11.35 9.86
C PHE A 94 4.11 -10.21 8.85
N GLY A 95 3.07 -9.40 9.01
CA GLY A 95 2.81 -8.28 8.10
C GLY A 95 1.41 -7.70 8.22
N ASP A 96 1.35 -6.37 8.20
CA ASP A 96 0.17 -5.53 8.40
C ASP A 96 -1.11 -5.95 7.65
N ALA A 97 -2.25 -5.51 8.18
CA ALA A 97 -3.38 -5.17 7.32
C ALA A 97 -2.98 -3.92 6.53
N TYR A 98 -2.42 -4.12 5.32
CA TYR A 98 -2.09 -3.09 4.34
C TYR A 98 -2.78 -1.74 4.61
N ASP A 99 -2.02 -0.65 4.81
CA ASP A 99 -2.61 0.70 4.82
C ASP A 99 -3.17 1.05 3.43
N ASP A 100 -4.37 0.55 3.16
CA ASP A 100 -5.15 0.79 1.95
C ASP A 100 -5.59 2.26 1.86
N ASN A 101 -5.29 3.10 2.87
CA ASN A 101 -5.61 4.52 2.83
C ASN A 101 -4.58 5.37 2.09
N CYS A 102 -3.35 4.88 1.83
CA CYS A 102 -2.40 5.70 1.08
C CYS A 102 -2.82 5.86 -0.40
N ILE A 103 -3.24 4.78 -1.05
CA ILE A 103 -3.87 4.89 -2.37
C ILE A 103 -5.33 5.32 -2.17
N LYS A 104 -5.65 6.54 -2.57
CA LYS A 104 -7.02 7.05 -2.47
C LYS A 104 -7.82 6.76 -3.73
N ASP A 105 -9.11 6.48 -3.57
CA ASP A 105 -10.07 6.40 -4.66
C ASP A 105 -10.37 7.80 -5.21
N GLU A 106 -9.45 8.31 -6.04
CA GLU A 106 -9.48 9.67 -6.56
C GLU A 106 -9.89 9.76 -8.03
N ASN A 107 -10.24 10.98 -8.42
CA ASN A 107 -10.34 11.34 -9.82
C ASN A 107 -9.23 12.32 -10.16
N TYR A 108 -8.59 12.11 -11.30
CA TYR A 108 -7.37 12.82 -11.65
C TYR A 108 -7.60 13.85 -12.74
N ILE A 109 -6.84 14.95 -12.67
CA ILE A 109 -6.74 15.93 -13.74
C ILE A 109 -5.28 16.01 -14.14
N ILE A 110 -5.00 15.77 -15.43
CA ILE A 110 -3.66 15.93 -15.99
C ILE A 110 -3.68 17.00 -17.08
N SER A 111 -2.58 17.74 -17.17
CA SER A 111 -2.37 18.81 -18.14
C SER A 111 -1.00 18.69 -18.81
N PRO A 112 -0.80 17.67 -19.69
CA PRO A 112 0.46 17.46 -20.42
C PRO A 112 0.68 18.56 -21.49
N ASN A 113 1.03 19.77 -21.04
CA ASN A 113 1.28 20.97 -21.83
C ASN A 113 2.76 21.41 -21.76
N GLY A 114 3.58 20.77 -20.91
CA GLY A 114 5.01 21.06 -20.77
C GLY A 114 5.35 22.17 -19.77
N ASP A 115 4.43 22.58 -18.90
CA ASP A 115 4.65 23.59 -17.85
C ASP A 115 5.24 23.01 -16.53
N ASN A 116 5.53 21.71 -16.53
CA ASN A 116 6.01 20.90 -15.39
C ASN A 116 4.97 20.64 -14.29
N LEU A 117 3.70 21.00 -14.50
CA LEU A 117 2.61 20.76 -13.56
C LEU A 117 1.62 19.73 -14.12
N ASN A 118 1.36 18.66 -13.36
CA ASN A 118 0.39 17.60 -13.72
C ASN A 118 0.57 17.03 -15.14
N ASN A 119 1.82 16.96 -15.62
CA ASN A 119 2.13 16.45 -16.97
C ASN A 119 1.88 14.94 -17.12
N TYR A 120 1.75 14.21 -16.03
CA TYR A 120 1.47 12.78 -15.99
C TYR A 120 0.51 12.47 -14.86
N LEU A 121 -0.09 11.28 -14.91
CA LEU A 121 -0.94 10.77 -13.83
C LEU A 121 -0.08 10.43 -12.61
N HIS A 122 -0.17 11.20 -11.54
CA HIS A 122 0.49 10.87 -10.29
C HIS A 122 -0.48 10.11 -9.38
N ILE A 123 -0.10 8.90 -8.97
CA ILE A 123 -0.87 8.09 -8.01
C ILE A 123 -0.03 8.00 -6.73
N GLU A 124 -0.58 8.48 -5.62
CA GLU A 124 0.09 8.46 -4.30
C GLU A 124 0.48 7.01 -3.93
N CYS A 125 1.63 6.81 -3.28
CA CYS A 125 2.19 5.51 -2.88
C CYS A 125 2.40 4.42 -3.95
N ILE A 126 2.01 4.60 -5.22
CA ILE A 126 2.05 3.51 -6.23
C ILE A 126 3.45 2.93 -6.50
N ASP A 127 4.50 3.65 -6.11
CA ASP A 127 5.90 3.22 -6.25
C ASP A 127 6.40 2.39 -5.06
N ASN A 128 5.56 2.17 -4.04
CA ASN A 128 5.87 1.32 -2.90
C ASN A 128 6.11 -0.14 -3.34
N PRO A 129 6.95 -0.89 -2.61
CA PRO A 129 7.28 -2.30 -2.88
C PRO A 129 6.08 -3.23 -3.07
N GLU A 130 5.07 -3.08 -2.22
CA GLU A 130 3.79 -3.79 -2.22
C GLU A 130 3.05 -3.70 -3.58
N TYR A 131 3.14 -2.56 -4.27
CA TYR A 131 2.41 -2.31 -5.53
C TYR A 131 3.26 -2.60 -6.77
N ARG A 132 4.45 -3.20 -6.66
CA ARG A 132 5.33 -3.48 -7.82
C ARG A 132 4.65 -4.29 -8.92
N ASN A 133 3.68 -5.13 -8.55
CA ASN A 133 2.92 -5.99 -9.46
C ASN A 133 1.60 -5.37 -9.95
N ASN A 134 1.37 -4.08 -9.72
CA ASN A 134 0.14 -3.40 -10.12
C ASN A 134 -0.10 -3.46 -11.64
N THR A 135 -1.33 -3.20 -12.08
CA THR A 135 -1.68 -3.03 -13.49
C THR A 135 -2.64 -1.86 -13.62
N LEU A 136 -2.25 -0.87 -14.43
CA LEU A 136 -3.10 0.26 -14.79
C LEU A 136 -3.64 0.07 -16.21
N GLU A 137 -4.97 0.18 -16.36
CA GLU A 137 -5.65 0.27 -17.65
C GLU A 137 -6.42 1.59 -17.75
N ILE A 138 -6.25 2.33 -18.85
CA ILE A 138 -7.02 3.55 -19.15
C ILE A 138 -7.82 3.35 -20.43
N ILE A 139 -9.08 3.74 -20.37
CA ILE A 139 -10.09 3.49 -21.37
C ILE A 139 -10.71 4.82 -21.80
N ASN A 140 -10.90 5.01 -23.10
CA ASN A 140 -11.64 6.16 -23.60
C ASN A 140 -13.16 6.02 -23.41
N ARG A 141 -13.91 7.09 -23.67
CA ARG A 141 -15.39 7.10 -23.55
C ARG A 141 -16.11 6.06 -24.42
N TRP A 142 -15.46 5.51 -25.44
CA TRP A 142 -16.03 4.45 -26.30
C TRP A 142 -15.68 3.03 -25.84
N GLY A 143 -15.00 2.87 -24.71
CA GLY A 143 -14.66 1.56 -24.16
C GLY A 143 -13.36 0.96 -24.71
N ASN A 144 -12.59 1.70 -25.51
CA ASN A 144 -11.29 1.20 -26.01
C ASN A 144 -10.18 1.50 -25.01
N ILE A 145 -9.35 0.50 -24.73
CA ILE A 145 -8.11 0.66 -23.97
C ILE A 145 -7.14 1.51 -24.79
N VAL A 146 -6.77 2.67 -24.24
CA VAL A 146 -5.81 3.61 -24.82
C VAL A 146 -4.45 3.52 -24.14
N TYR A 147 -4.42 3.06 -22.89
CA TYR A 147 -3.17 2.84 -22.18
C TYR A 147 -3.28 1.60 -21.31
N ARG A 148 -2.23 0.78 -21.28
CA ARG A 148 -2.10 -0.33 -20.34
C ARG A 148 -0.63 -0.58 -20.00
N VAL A 149 -0.35 -0.81 -18.74
CA VAL A 149 1.00 -1.16 -18.27
C VAL A 149 0.91 -2.08 -17.06
N LYS A 150 1.93 -2.93 -16.88
CA LYS A 150 2.19 -3.68 -15.64
C LYS A 150 3.30 -2.98 -14.86
N GLY A 151 3.13 -2.88 -13.55
CA GLY A 151 3.99 -2.14 -12.63
C GLY A 151 4.03 -0.66 -12.98
N TYR A 152 2.87 0.00 -13.01
CA TYR A 152 2.79 1.45 -13.11
C TYR A 152 3.67 2.10 -12.05
N SER A 153 4.33 3.19 -12.40
CA SER A 153 5.27 3.88 -11.52
C SER A 153 5.27 5.37 -11.86
N ASN A 154 5.31 6.26 -10.87
CA ASN A 154 5.41 7.70 -11.14
C ASN A 154 6.83 8.09 -11.58
N ILE A 155 7.84 7.36 -11.11
CA ILE A 155 9.26 7.62 -11.37
C ILE A 155 9.75 7.05 -12.70
N ASP A 156 9.24 5.90 -13.15
CA ASP A 156 9.62 5.32 -14.45
C ASP A 156 8.88 6.00 -15.61
N SER A 157 9.60 6.82 -16.39
CA SER A 157 9.05 7.53 -17.55
C SER A 157 8.50 6.62 -18.65
N ASN A 158 8.90 5.35 -18.69
CA ASN A 158 8.39 4.39 -19.67
C ASN A 158 7.08 3.74 -19.21
N LYS A 159 6.70 3.92 -17.94
CA LYS A 159 5.54 3.28 -17.32
C LYS A 159 4.55 4.26 -16.68
N ARG A 160 4.86 5.55 -16.59
CA ARG A 160 3.87 6.56 -16.22
C ARG A 160 3.00 6.97 -17.40
N PHE A 161 1.80 7.48 -17.12
CA PHE A 161 0.86 7.91 -18.15
C PHE A 161 0.94 9.42 -18.38
N GLU A 162 1.48 9.82 -19.53
CA GLU A 162 1.66 11.23 -19.92
C GLU A 162 0.58 11.73 -20.91
N GLY A 163 -0.57 11.05 -20.96
CA GLY A 163 -1.61 11.34 -21.95
C GLY A 163 -1.28 10.88 -23.37
N ILE A 164 -0.39 9.90 -23.51
CA ILE A 164 0.02 9.28 -24.77
C ILE A 164 -0.52 7.84 -24.81
N SER A 165 -1.07 7.44 -25.96
CA SER A 165 -1.60 6.10 -26.15
C SER A 165 -0.48 5.07 -26.34
N ASN A 166 -0.58 3.93 -25.65
CA ASN A 166 0.16 2.70 -25.97
C ASN A 166 -0.79 1.53 -26.35
N GLY A 167 -2.08 1.85 -26.56
CA GLY A 167 -3.12 0.92 -27.04
C GLY A 167 -2.95 0.50 -28.51
N ARG A 168 -3.86 -0.35 -29.01
CA ARG A 168 -3.79 -1.08 -30.29
C ARG A 168 -3.05 -0.35 -31.44
N ALA A 169 -2.31 -1.16 -32.23
CA ALA A 169 -1.52 -0.84 -33.43
C ALA A 169 -2.18 -0.01 -34.57
N THR A 170 -3.41 0.48 -34.39
CA THR A 170 -4.12 1.37 -35.34
C THR A 170 -4.21 2.82 -34.87
N ILE A 171 -3.99 3.07 -33.59
CA ILE A 171 -3.64 4.39 -33.06
C ILE A 171 -2.12 4.40 -33.05
N SER A 172 -1.48 5.41 -33.62
CA SER A 172 -0.02 5.43 -33.63
C SER A 172 0.45 5.38 -32.18
N VAL A 173 1.28 4.39 -31.84
CA VAL A 173 2.07 4.44 -30.61
C VAL A 173 2.82 5.77 -30.71
N ASP A 174 2.63 6.66 -29.74
CA ASP A 174 3.05 8.09 -29.73
C ASP A 174 1.98 9.15 -30.05
N ASP A 175 0.72 8.77 -30.31
CA ASP A 175 -0.34 9.76 -30.47
C ASP A 175 -0.79 10.33 -29.11
N LYS A 176 -0.62 11.65 -28.99
CA LYS A 176 -1.21 12.47 -27.93
C LYS A 176 -2.73 12.30 -27.92
N LEU A 177 -3.25 11.75 -26.82
CA LEU A 177 -4.69 11.55 -26.65
C LEU A 177 -5.44 12.90 -26.69
N PRO A 178 -6.67 12.97 -27.24
CA PRO A 178 -7.48 14.18 -27.21
C PRO A 178 -7.81 14.67 -25.79
N VAL A 179 -8.16 15.96 -25.68
CA VAL A 179 -8.75 16.53 -24.46
C VAL A 179 -10.08 15.84 -24.18
N GLY A 180 -10.31 15.47 -22.93
CA GLY A 180 -11.56 14.86 -22.50
C GLY A 180 -11.42 13.93 -21.31
N THR A 181 -12.52 13.27 -20.97
CA THR A 181 -12.62 12.32 -19.86
C THR A 181 -12.30 10.90 -20.33
N TYR A 182 -11.46 10.24 -19.55
CA TYR A 182 -11.05 8.85 -19.63
C TYR A 182 -11.41 8.14 -18.32
N PHE A 183 -11.42 6.82 -18.35
CA PHE A 183 -11.72 6.00 -17.18
C PHE A 183 -10.54 5.08 -16.91
N TYR A 184 -10.21 4.87 -15.64
CA TYR A 184 -9.14 3.96 -15.26
C TYR A 184 -9.65 2.75 -14.48
N LYS A 185 -8.90 1.66 -14.60
CA LYS A 185 -8.94 0.49 -13.72
C LYS A 185 -7.54 0.27 -13.20
N LEU A 186 -7.38 0.29 -11.88
CA LEU A 186 -6.12 0.03 -11.20
C LEU A 186 -6.29 -1.26 -10.39
N ASN A 187 -5.51 -2.27 -10.74
CA ASN A 187 -5.34 -3.46 -9.92
C ASN A 187 -4.00 -3.32 -9.20
N LEU A 188 -3.99 -3.36 -7.87
CA LEU A 188 -2.79 -3.18 -7.06
C LEU A 188 -1.85 -4.40 -7.09
N GLY A 189 -2.37 -5.57 -7.46
CA GLY A 189 -1.57 -6.80 -7.57
C GLY A 189 -1.39 -7.55 -6.25
N ASN A 190 -1.92 -7.03 -5.15
CA ASN A 190 -1.94 -7.63 -3.81
C ASN A 190 -3.27 -8.34 -3.48
N GLY A 191 -4.16 -8.53 -4.46
CA GLY A 191 -5.48 -9.15 -4.25
C GLY A 191 -6.61 -8.17 -3.86
N SER A 192 -6.27 -6.93 -3.52
CA SER A 192 -7.25 -5.87 -3.21
C SER A 192 -8.25 -5.62 -4.35
N PRO A 193 -9.46 -5.11 -4.03
CA PRO A 193 -10.45 -4.75 -5.05
C PRO A 193 -9.89 -3.80 -6.12
N ILE A 194 -10.32 -3.99 -7.37
CA ILE A 194 -9.93 -3.10 -8.47
C ILE A 194 -10.50 -1.70 -8.24
N ARG A 195 -9.62 -0.73 -8.10
CA ARG A 195 -9.92 0.70 -7.96
C ARG A 195 -10.26 1.31 -9.31
N LYS A 196 -11.25 2.22 -9.31
CA LYS A 196 -11.84 2.78 -10.54
C LYS A 196 -12.21 4.23 -10.35
N GLY A 197 -11.98 5.03 -11.39
CA GLY A 197 -12.37 6.42 -11.41
C GLY A 197 -12.21 7.01 -12.80
N TRP A 198 -12.14 8.33 -12.88
CA TRP A 198 -11.93 9.04 -14.14
C TRP A 198 -10.68 9.92 -14.12
N ILE A 199 -10.14 10.14 -15.31
CA ILE A 199 -9.03 11.04 -15.58
C ILE A 199 -9.51 12.07 -16.59
N TYR A 200 -9.37 13.35 -16.30
CA TYR A 200 -9.59 14.42 -17.27
C TYR A 200 -8.26 14.90 -17.81
N ILE A 201 -8.09 14.82 -19.14
CA ILE A 201 -6.92 15.36 -19.83
C ILE A 201 -7.27 16.77 -20.33
N ASN A 202 -6.52 17.77 -19.89
CA ASN A 202 -6.54 19.13 -20.39
C ASN A 202 -5.21 19.48 -21.09
N ARG A 203 -5.16 20.53 -21.92
CA ARG A 203 -3.91 21.05 -22.48
C ARG A 203 -3.94 22.57 -22.61
#